data_AF-A0A2V2YLW2-F1
#
_entry.id   AF-A0A2V2YLW2-F1
#
_cell.length_a   1.000
_cell.length_b   1.000
_cell.length_c   1.000
_cell.angle_alpha   90.00
_cell.angle_beta   90.00
_cell.angle_gamma   90.00
#
_symmetry.space_group_name_H-M   'P 1'
#
loop_
_entity.id
_entity.type
_entity.pdbx_description
1 polymer ?
#
loop_
_entity_poly.entity_id
_entity_poly.type
_entity_poly.pdbx_seq_one_letter_code
_entity_poly.pdbx_strand_id
1 'polypeptide(L)'
;MRYEAITSGCSEEIAAIRGDTIVSRGRVHKVRQLSGYLARKDEHVQGLILYDICNNECEIVALNSYSENVGIGTELIELVKNKAITEHLSRLWLITTNDNIKAIRFYQKRGFDMKAIHLNAVDEARLHKPTIPLYNAEGIPIKHEIEFEIKLAVD
;
A
#
# COMPACT_ATOMS: atom_id res chain seq x y z
N MET A 1 15.54 0.24 14.41
CA MET A 1 14.14 0.40 13.95
C MET A 1 13.34 -0.69 14.62
N ARG A 2 12.23 -0.36 15.29
CA ARG A 2 11.28 -1.32 15.85
C ARG A 2 10.11 -1.45 14.87
N TYR A 3 9.65 -2.67 14.60
CA TYR A 3 8.46 -2.90 13.79
C TYR A 3 7.38 -3.51 14.67
N GLU A 4 6.19 -2.92 14.67
CA GLU A 4 5.10 -3.30 15.56
C GLU A 4 3.78 -3.35 14.80
N ALA A 5 2.93 -4.33 15.14
CA ALA A 5 1.59 -4.41 14.57
C ALA A 5 0.74 -3.25 15.07
N ILE A 6 -0.11 -2.73 14.19
CA ILE A 6 -1.07 -1.68 14.55
C ILE A 6 -2.10 -2.24 15.52
N THR A 7 -2.34 -1.51 16.60
CA THR A 7 -3.38 -1.81 17.58
C THR A 7 -4.42 -0.68 17.61
N SER A 8 -5.55 -0.90 18.28
CA SER A 8 -6.62 0.12 18.41
C SER A 8 -6.11 1.45 18.97
N GLY A 9 -5.08 1.42 19.83
CA GLY A 9 -4.45 2.61 20.42
C GLY A 9 -3.69 3.50 19.42
N CYS A 10 -3.35 3.00 18.23
CA CYS A 10 -2.63 3.77 17.20
C CYS A 10 -3.55 4.39 16.14
N SER A 11 -4.86 4.15 16.22
CA SER A 11 -5.81 4.48 15.15
C SER A 11 -5.86 5.97 14.79
N GLU A 12 -5.80 6.87 15.78
CA GLU A 12 -5.76 8.33 15.55
C GLU A 12 -4.46 8.77 14.89
N GLU A 13 -3.31 8.24 15.34
CA GLU A 13 -2.00 8.57 14.77
C GLU A 13 -1.91 8.14 13.30
N ILE A 14 -2.42 6.96 12.98
CA ILE A 14 -2.43 6.43 11.60
C ILE A 14 -3.37 7.26 10.71
N ALA A 15 -4.55 7.64 11.22
CA ALA A 15 -5.47 8.51 10.50
C ALA A 15 -4.84 9.90 10.26
N ALA A 16 -4.09 10.44 11.21
CA ALA A 16 -3.35 11.69 11.02
C ALA A 16 -2.25 11.58 9.95
N ILE A 17 -1.61 10.40 9.83
CA ILE A 17 -0.56 10.14 8.84
C ILE A 17 -1.10 9.97 7.41
N ARG A 18 -2.23 9.25 7.23
CA ARG A 18 -2.75 8.88 5.89
C ARG A 18 -4.03 9.59 5.46
N GLY A 19 -4.75 10.19 6.40
CA GLY A 19 -6.16 10.55 6.27
C GLY A 19 -7.08 9.37 6.63
N ASP A 20 -8.38 9.60 6.59
CA ASP A 20 -9.37 8.59 7.03
C ASP A 20 -9.68 7.52 5.98
N THR A 21 -9.46 7.82 4.69
CA THR A 21 -9.84 6.94 3.58
C THR A 21 -8.77 6.82 2.49
N ILE A 22 -8.70 5.61 1.94
CA ILE A 22 -7.91 5.25 0.76
C ILE A 22 -8.86 4.64 -0.26
N VAL A 23 -8.64 4.93 -1.54
CA VAL A 23 -9.37 4.34 -2.65
C VAL A 23 -8.40 3.50 -3.46
N SER A 24 -8.77 2.24 -3.71
CA SER A 24 -8.01 1.29 -4.53
C SER A 24 -9.00 0.41 -5.27
N ARG A 25 -8.82 0.21 -6.59
CA ARG A 25 -9.74 -0.60 -7.42
C ARG A 25 -11.22 -0.22 -7.27
N GLY A 26 -11.51 1.08 -7.14
CA GLY A 26 -12.88 1.58 -6.93
C GLY A 26 -13.49 1.28 -5.56
N ARG A 27 -12.74 0.66 -4.63
CA ARG A 27 -13.19 0.39 -3.25
C ARG A 27 -12.66 1.45 -2.30
N VAL A 28 -13.53 1.92 -1.40
CA VAL A 28 -13.15 2.82 -0.30
C VAL A 28 -12.76 2.01 0.92
N HIS A 29 -11.53 2.17 1.39
CA HIS A 29 -11.01 1.57 2.62
C HIS A 29 -11.00 2.62 3.73
N LYS A 30 -11.58 2.29 4.88
CA LYS A 30 -11.46 3.12 6.10
C LYS A 30 -10.15 2.78 6.78
N VAL A 31 -9.24 3.74 6.86
CA VAL A 31 -7.87 3.55 7.35
C VAL A 31 -7.84 2.91 8.75
N ARG A 32 -8.75 3.33 9.63
CA ARG A 32 -8.87 2.82 11.01
C ARG A 32 -9.31 1.35 11.12
N GLN A 33 -9.79 0.76 10.03
CA GLN A 33 -10.24 -0.63 9.97
C GLN A 33 -9.19 -1.56 9.32
N LEU A 34 -8.11 -0.99 8.78
CA LEU A 34 -7.06 -1.76 8.13
C LEU A 34 -6.10 -2.34 9.16
N SER A 35 -5.62 -3.54 8.88
CA SER A 35 -4.48 -4.13 9.60
C SER A 35 -3.19 -3.51 9.08
N GLY A 36 -2.11 -3.58 9.85
CA GLY A 36 -0.86 -3.00 9.41
C GLY A 36 0.29 -3.10 10.39
N TYR A 37 1.42 -2.53 10.00
CA TYR A 37 2.62 -2.42 10.82
C TYR A 37 3.16 -0.99 10.78
N LEU A 38 3.73 -0.54 11.89
CA LEU A 38 4.49 0.69 12.03
C LEU A 38 5.97 0.35 12.15
N ALA A 39 6.81 1.15 11.50
CA ALA A 39 8.24 1.18 11.74
C ALA A 39 8.56 2.41 12.59
N ARG A 40 9.12 2.22 13.79
CA ARG A 40 9.48 3.30 14.72
C ARG A 40 10.97 3.39 14.97
N LYS A 41 11.45 4.62 15.07
CA LYS A 41 12.75 4.95 15.66
C LYS A 41 12.47 5.85 16.85
N ASP A 42 12.82 5.36 18.04
CA ASP A 42 12.37 5.93 19.30
C ASP A 42 10.82 6.00 19.30
N GLU A 43 10.23 7.14 19.64
CA GLU A 43 8.76 7.32 19.61
C GLU A 43 8.21 7.75 18.23
N HIS A 44 9.09 8.02 17.25
CA HIS A 44 8.69 8.58 15.97
C HIS A 44 8.40 7.50 14.91
N VAL A 45 7.26 7.61 14.24
CA VAL A 45 6.93 6.77 13.08
C VAL A 45 7.84 7.12 11.90
N GLN A 46 8.59 6.14 11.43
CA GLN A 46 9.49 6.20 10.28
C GLN A 46 8.93 5.46 9.05
N GLY A 47 7.89 4.65 9.24
CA GLY A 47 7.15 4.02 8.16
C GLY A 47 5.85 3.38 8.64
N LEU A 48 4.97 3.12 7.69
CA LEU A 48 3.64 2.55 7.90
C LEU A 48 3.31 1.66 6.70
N ILE A 49 2.77 0.48 6.95
CA ILE A 49 2.11 -0.34 5.93
C ILE A 49 0.72 -0.71 6.42
N LEU A 50 -0.28 -0.56 5.55
CA LEU A 50 -1.65 -0.97 5.80
C LEU A 50 -2.05 -2.01 4.76
N TYR A 51 -2.76 -3.03 5.19
CA TYR A 51 -3.24 -4.10 4.33
C TYR A 51 -4.67 -4.51 4.68
N ASP A 52 -5.35 -5.08 3.70
CA ASP A 52 -6.66 -5.72 3.84
C ASP A 52 -6.57 -7.16 3.35
N ILE A 53 -7.30 -8.07 4.00
CA ILE A 53 -7.39 -9.47 3.58
C ILE A 53 -8.84 -9.75 3.22
N CYS A 54 -9.07 -10.12 1.97
CA CYS A 54 -10.40 -10.41 1.45
C CYS A 54 -10.28 -11.48 0.36
N ASN A 55 -11.26 -12.39 0.29
CA ASN A 55 -11.34 -13.43 -0.75
C ASN A 55 -10.04 -14.24 -0.93
N ASN A 56 -9.36 -14.59 0.15
CA ASN A 56 -8.08 -15.32 0.14
C ASN A 56 -6.92 -14.57 -0.54
N GLU A 57 -6.96 -13.24 -0.56
CA GLU A 57 -5.90 -12.37 -1.08
C GLU A 57 -5.53 -11.29 -0.06
N CYS A 58 -4.26 -10.88 -0.04
CA CYS A 58 -3.79 -9.77 0.77
C CYS A 58 -3.45 -8.56 -0.11
N GLU A 59 -4.16 -7.47 0.08
CA GLU A 59 -3.88 -6.20 -0.59
C GLU A 59 -3.04 -5.30 0.33
N ILE A 60 -1.87 -4.84 -0.12
CA ILE A 60 -1.20 -3.69 0.49
C ILE A 60 -1.90 -2.42 0.01
N VAL A 61 -2.78 -1.90 0.85
CA VAL A 61 -3.60 -0.70 0.58
C VAL A 61 -2.76 0.59 0.71
N ALA A 62 -1.74 0.59 1.56
CA ALA A 62 -0.83 1.71 1.70
C ALA A 62 0.56 1.30 2.17
N LEU A 63 1.56 2.01 1.66
CA LEU A 63 2.92 1.97 2.18
C LEU A 63 3.49 3.40 2.23
N ASN A 64 4.02 3.78 3.39
CA ASN A 64 4.73 5.03 3.63
C ASN A 64 6.09 4.72 4.25
N SER A 65 7.12 5.40 3.76
CA SER A 65 8.44 5.41 4.36
C SER A 65 9.02 6.81 4.24
N TYR A 66 9.40 7.40 5.38
CA TYR A 66 9.85 8.80 5.43
C TYR A 66 11.36 8.96 5.20
N SER A 67 12.11 7.86 5.29
CA SER A 67 13.53 7.82 5.02
C SER A 67 13.78 6.97 3.78
N GLU A 68 14.26 7.59 2.70
CA GLU A 68 14.64 6.87 1.50
C GLU A 68 15.92 6.04 1.74
N ASN A 69 16.05 4.91 1.04
CA ASN A 69 17.27 4.09 0.97
C ASN A 69 17.79 3.47 2.29
N VAL A 70 16.98 3.40 3.35
CA VAL A 70 17.33 2.75 4.63
C VAL A 70 16.62 1.42 4.88
N GLY A 71 15.91 0.88 3.89
CA GLY A 71 15.33 -0.48 3.93
C GLY A 71 13.95 -0.62 4.60
N ILE A 72 13.42 0.43 5.24
CA ILE A 72 12.14 0.37 5.99
C ILE A 72 10.99 -0.16 5.14
N GLY A 73 10.81 0.37 3.92
CA GLY A 73 9.72 -0.08 3.04
C GLY A 73 9.86 -1.55 2.60
N THR A 74 11.09 -2.07 2.49
CA THR A 74 11.31 -3.50 2.22
C THR A 74 10.86 -4.33 3.40
N GLU A 75 11.32 -3.98 4.61
CA GLU A 75 11.01 -4.76 5.81
C GLU A 75 9.51 -4.80 6.09
N LEU A 76 8.81 -3.67 5.89
CA LEU A 76 7.36 -3.61 6.01
C LEU A 76 6.65 -4.54 5.02
N ILE A 77 7.12 -4.63 3.77
CA ILE A 77 6.58 -5.58 2.78
C ILE A 77 6.83 -7.02 3.21
N GLU A 78 8.03 -7.35 3.69
CA GLU A 78 8.35 -8.72 4.13
C GLU A 78 7.50 -9.14 5.32
N LEU A 79 7.18 -8.23 6.25
CA LEU A 79 6.25 -8.50 7.35
C LEU A 79 4.86 -8.90 6.84
N VAL A 80 4.29 -8.14 5.90
CA VAL A 80 2.97 -8.45 5.33
C VAL A 80 3.01 -9.71 4.46
N LYS A 81 4.10 -9.94 3.72
CA LYS A 81 4.30 -11.15 2.93
C LYS A 81 4.35 -12.39 3.81
N ASN A 82 5.11 -12.37 4.90
CA ASN A 82 5.19 -13.47 5.85
C ASN A 82 3.83 -13.74 6.50
N LYS A 83 3.08 -12.69 6.86
CA LYS A 83 1.70 -12.79 7.33
C LYS A 83 0.80 -13.49 6.30
N ALA A 84 0.84 -13.07 5.04
CA ALA A 84 0.04 -13.67 3.97
C ALA A 84 0.40 -15.14 3.70
N ILE A 85 1.69 -15.49 3.75
CA ILE A 85 2.16 -16.89 3.65
C ILE A 85 1.64 -17.73 4.82
N THR A 86 1.73 -17.20 6.04
CA THR A 86 1.30 -17.90 7.28
C THR A 86 -0.20 -18.16 7.30
N GLU A 87 -0.98 -17.28 6.65
CA GLU A 87 -2.42 -17.43 6.50
C GLU A 87 -2.85 -18.18 5.23
N HIS A 88 -1.88 -18.76 4.50
CA HIS A 88 -2.12 -19.54 3.27
C HIS A 88 -2.91 -18.77 2.20
N LEU A 89 -2.70 -17.45 2.11
CA LEU A 89 -3.34 -16.62 1.10
C LEU A 89 -2.76 -16.88 -0.28
N SER A 90 -3.56 -16.70 -1.32
CA SER A 90 -3.18 -17.01 -2.70
C SER A 90 -2.22 -16.00 -3.33
N ARG A 91 -2.26 -14.73 -2.88
CA ARG A 91 -1.37 -13.68 -3.37
C ARG A 91 -1.23 -12.52 -2.39
N LEU A 92 -0.11 -11.82 -2.51
CA LEU A 92 0.11 -10.48 -2.00
C LEU A 92 0.07 -9.50 -3.18
N TRP A 93 -0.77 -8.50 -3.15
CA TRP A 93 -0.95 -7.59 -4.29
C TRP A 93 -1.12 -6.14 -3.85
N LEU A 94 -1.01 -5.20 -4.79
CA LEU A 94 -1.19 -3.77 -4.56
C LEU A 94 -1.52 -3.01 -5.83
N ILE A 95 -1.94 -1.76 -5.66
CA ILE A 95 -2.12 -0.78 -6.72
C ILE A 95 -1.17 0.40 -6.55
N THR A 96 -0.64 0.89 -7.67
CA THR A 96 -0.04 2.22 -7.73
C THR A 96 -0.52 2.95 -8.98
N THR A 97 -0.43 4.28 -9.01
CA THR A 97 -0.81 5.06 -10.18
C THR A 97 0.30 5.06 -11.23
N ASN A 98 -0.07 5.18 -12.50
CA ASN A 98 0.86 5.12 -13.64
C ASN A 98 1.99 6.17 -13.59
N ASP A 99 1.77 7.28 -12.90
CA ASP A 99 2.73 8.37 -12.77
C ASP A 99 3.80 8.09 -11.70
N ASN A 100 3.56 7.11 -10.80
CA ASN A 100 4.43 6.85 -9.66
C ASN A 100 5.61 5.93 -10.04
N ILE A 101 6.47 6.43 -10.92
CA ILE A 101 7.62 5.70 -11.48
C ILE A 101 8.55 5.17 -10.37
N LYS A 102 8.72 5.94 -9.28
CA LYS A 102 9.51 5.50 -8.11
C LYS A 102 8.90 4.26 -7.46
N ALA A 103 7.59 4.24 -7.24
CA ALA A 103 6.89 3.08 -6.66
C ALA A 103 6.92 1.87 -7.60
N ILE A 104 6.67 2.07 -8.90
CA ILE A 104 6.75 1.01 -9.92
C ILE A 104 8.12 0.32 -9.86
N ARG A 105 9.21 1.09 -9.92
CA ARG A 105 10.57 0.56 -9.80
C ARG A 105 10.78 -0.14 -8.45
N PHE A 106 10.27 0.44 -7.37
CA PHE A 106 10.43 -0.08 -6.02
C PHE A 106 9.78 -1.45 -5.83
N TYR A 107 8.55 -1.64 -6.33
CA TYR A 107 7.82 -2.90 -6.20
C TYR A 107 8.38 -4.00 -7.10
N GLN A 108 8.72 -3.68 -8.35
CA GLN A 108 9.38 -4.65 -9.24
C GLN A 108 10.69 -5.20 -8.64
N LYS A 109 11.51 -4.33 -8.02
CA LYS A 109 12.75 -4.76 -7.35
C LYS A 109 12.51 -5.67 -6.13
N ARG A 110 11.28 -5.80 -5.65
CA ARG A 110 10.87 -6.62 -4.49
C ARG A 110 10.05 -7.85 -4.90
N GLY A 111 10.11 -8.21 -6.19
CA GLY A 111 9.53 -9.45 -6.69
C GLY A 111 8.05 -9.36 -7.05
N PHE A 112 7.44 -8.18 -6.94
CA PHE A 112 6.10 -7.95 -7.51
C PHE A 112 6.19 -7.93 -9.03
N ASP A 113 5.32 -8.70 -9.68
CA ASP A 113 5.14 -8.68 -11.13
C ASP A 113 3.91 -7.85 -11.52
N MET A 114 3.90 -7.28 -12.72
CA MET A 114 2.74 -6.55 -13.22
C MET A 114 1.63 -7.53 -13.60
N LYS A 115 0.45 -7.33 -13.01
CA LYS A 115 -0.73 -8.15 -13.25
C LYS A 115 -1.67 -7.56 -14.28
N ALA A 116 -2.01 -6.27 -14.11
CA ALA A 116 -3.02 -5.60 -14.92
C ALA A 116 -2.80 -4.09 -14.94
N ILE A 117 -3.32 -3.44 -15.98
CA ILE A 117 -3.46 -1.99 -16.05
C ILE A 117 -4.96 -1.70 -16.11
N HIS A 118 -5.44 -0.90 -15.17
CA HIS A 118 -6.82 -0.46 -15.11
C HIS A 118 -6.91 0.94 -15.69
N LEU A 119 -7.26 0.98 -16.98
CA LEU A 119 -7.32 2.22 -17.74
C LEU A 119 -8.38 3.16 -17.15
N ASN A 120 -7.98 4.42 -16.99
CA ASN A 120 -8.78 5.52 -16.44
C ASN A 120 -9.39 5.27 -15.05
N ALA A 121 -8.94 4.25 -14.30
CA ALA A 121 -9.49 3.92 -12.99
C ALA A 121 -9.38 5.07 -11.96
N VAL A 122 -8.43 5.99 -12.16
CA VAL A 122 -8.28 7.17 -11.29
C VAL A 122 -9.47 8.13 -11.43
N ASP A 123 -10.19 8.12 -12.56
CA ASP A 123 -11.39 8.96 -12.72
C ASP A 123 -12.50 8.52 -11.78
N GLU A 124 -12.70 7.22 -11.60
CA GLU A 124 -13.61 6.68 -10.58
C GLU A 124 -13.11 6.99 -9.16
N ALA A 125 -11.80 6.86 -8.93
CA ALA A 125 -11.21 7.19 -7.63
C ALA A 125 -11.44 8.67 -7.25
N ARG A 126 -11.43 9.59 -8.23
CA ARG A 126 -11.73 11.02 -8.02
C ARG A 126 -13.18 11.28 -7.61
N LEU A 127 -14.14 10.43 -7.98
CA LEU A 127 -15.52 10.55 -7.50
C LEU A 127 -15.60 10.42 -5.97
N HIS A 128 -14.73 9.56 -5.40
CA HIS A 128 -14.64 9.36 -3.95
C HIS A 128 -13.63 10.29 -3.28
N LYS A 129 -12.55 10.65 -3.97
CA LYS A 129 -11.49 11.53 -3.47
C LYS A 129 -11.14 12.60 -4.50
N PRO A 130 -11.96 13.67 -4.62
CA PRO A 130 -11.76 14.73 -5.62
C PRO A 130 -10.43 15.48 -5.50
N THR A 131 -9.75 15.32 -4.35
CA THR A 131 -8.43 15.90 -4.08
C THR A 131 -7.28 15.18 -4.78
N ILE A 132 -7.52 14.06 -5.47
CA ILE A 132 -6.50 13.40 -6.31
C ILE A 132 -6.17 14.31 -7.51
N PRO A 133 -4.93 14.79 -7.64
CA PRO A 133 -4.57 15.74 -8.69
C PRO A 133 -4.65 15.13 -10.08
N LEU A 134 -4.82 15.97 -11.11
CA LEU A 134 -4.85 15.54 -12.52
C LEU A 134 -3.46 15.12 -13.04
N TYR A 135 -2.42 15.76 -12.53
CA TYR A 135 -1.03 15.57 -12.91
C TYR A 135 -0.16 15.48 -11.66
N ASN A 136 0.94 14.75 -11.75
CA ASN A 136 1.97 14.79 -10.71
C ASN A 136 2.88 16.02 -10.85
N ALA A 137 3.84 16.17 -9.94
CA ALA A 137 4.77 17.31 -9.93
C ALA A 137 5.66 17.42 -11.20
N GLU A 138 5.81 16.34 -11.95
CA GLU A 138 6.59 16.26 -13.20
C GLU A 138 5.72 16.43 -14.44
N GLY A 139 4.41 16.71 -14.28
CA GLY A 139 3.47 16.88 -15.39
C GLY A 139 2.97 15.59 -16.02
N ILE A 140 3.18 14.43 -15.39
CA ILE A 140 2.64 13.15 -15.87
C ILE A 140 1.16 13.06 -15.48
N PRO A 141 0.24 12.78 -16.42
CA PRO A 141 -1.17 12.60 -16.11
C PRO A 141 -1.39 11.39 -15.19
N ILE A 142 -2.16 11.59 -14.12
CA ILE A 142 -2.55 10.53 -13.18
C ILE A 142 -3.88 9.97 -13.67
N LYS A 143 -3.84 8.85 -14.39
CA LYS A 143 -5.02 8.32 -15.10
C LYS A 143 -5.30 6.87 -14.79
N HIS A 144 -4.25 6.06 -14.70
CA HIS A 144 -4.39 4.61 -14.67
C HIS A 144 -3.87 4.06 -13.35
N GLU A 145 -4.48 2.96 -12.92
CA GLU A 145 -3.95 2.13 -11.85
C GLU A 145 -3.18 0.97 -12.46
N ILE A 146 -2.03 0.64 -11.87
CA ILE A 146 -1.22 -0.53 -12.22
C ILE A 146 -1.30 -1.48 -11.05
N GLU A 147 -1.75 -2.70 -11.33
CA GLU A 147 -1.83 -3.79 -10.38
C GLU A 147 -0.57 -4.62 -10.41
N PHE A 148 -0.04 -4.88 -9.22
CA PHE A 148 1.14 -5.70 -8.99
C PHE A 148 0.80 -6.88 -8.10
N GLU A 149 1.40 -8.04 -8.34
CA GLU A 149 1.19 -9.24 -7.50
C GLU A 149 2.48 -10.02 -7.25
N ILE A 150 2.52 -10.66 -6.08
CA ILE A 150 3.35 -11.83 -5.79
C ILE A 150 2.37 -12.97 -5.58
N LYS A 151 2.40 -13.98 -6.45
CA LYS A 151 1.67 -15.22 -6.22
C LYS A 151 2.34 -15.96 -5.06
N LEU A 152 1.55 -16.35 -4.08
CA LEU A 152 2.00 -17.13 -2.95
C LEU A 152 1.57 -18.57 -3.24
N ALA A 153 2.54 -19.49 -3.28
CA ALA A 153 2.23 -20.89 -3.51
C ALA A 153 1.35 -21.39 -2.37
N VAL A 154 0.26 -22.06 -2.73
CA VAL A 154 -0.46 -22.93 -1.80
C VAL A 154 0.18 -24.30 -2.01
N ASP A 155 0.97 -24.76 -1.03
CA ASP A 155 1.47 -26.13 -1.02
C ASP A 155 0.32 -27.14 -0.97
#